data_AF-A0A218XXW5-F1
#
_entry.id   AF-A0A218XXW5-F1
#
_cell.length_a   1.000
_cell.length_b   1.000
_cell.length_c   1.000
_cell.angle_alpha   90.00
_cell.angle_beta   90.00
_cell.angle_gamma   90.00
#
_symmetry.space_group_name_H-M   'P 1'
#
loop_
_entity.id
_entity.type
_entity.pdbx_description
1 polymer ?
#
loop_
_entity_poly.entity_id
_entity_poly.type
_entity_poly.pdbx_seq_one_letter_code
_entity_poly.pdbx_strand_id
1 'polypeptide(L)'
;MSISDPELISALSSHFHYFSKGLVAIPLNFPGTQFFAVMRAEEAITRELLVLVRQRRIDLENKLASPTQDLMSLLLSNPGENGKFMPEAEIINNMLGLLYAGTTLLVLP
;
A
#
# COMPACT_ATOMS: atom_id res chain seq x y z
N MET A 1 8.27 5.69 0.53
CA MET A 1 7.16 6.42 -0.10
C MET A 1 7.19 7.83 0.42
N SER A 2 7.15 8.83 -0.46
CA SER A 2 6.95 10.22 -0.02
C SER A 2 5.45 10.52 -0.07
N ILE A 3 4.80 10.51 1.09
CA ILE A 3 3.42 10.97 1.29
C ILE A 3 3.54 12.24 2.13
N SER A 4 2.86 13.32 1.72
CA SER A 4 2.94 14.62 2.41
C SER A 4 1.66 14.99 3.14
N ASP A 5 0.55 14.29 2.89
CA ASP A 5 -0.73 14.49 3.55
C ASP A 5 -0.74 13.82 4.94
N PRO A 6 -0.75 14.60 6.05
CA PRO A 6 -0.74 14.06 7.39
C PRO A 6 -1.99 13.24 7.75
N GLU A 7 -3.16 13.59 7.19
CA GLU A 7 -4.41 12.88 7.47
C GLU A 7 -4.35 11.48 6.85
N LEU A 8 -3.88 11.40 5.61
CA LEU A 8 -3.68 10.13 4.91
C LEU A 8 -2.62 9.25 5.59
N ILE A 9 -1.52 9.83 6.08
CA ILE A 9 -0.51 9.10 6.86
C ILE A 9 -1.14 8.52 8.13
N SER A 10 -1.93 9.32 8.84
CA SER A 10 -2.59 8.90 10.07
C SER A 10 -3.60 7.78 9.81
N ALA A 11 -4.44 7.92 8.76
CA ALA A 11 -5.41 6.91 8.36
C ALA A 11 -4.73 5.59 7.98
N LEU A 12 -3.74 5.64 7.08
CA LEU A 12 -3.00 4.46 6.62
C LEU A 12 -2.29 3.76 7.78
N SER A 13 -1.65 4.52 8.67
CA SER A 13 -0.99 3.98 9.86
C SER A 13 -1.97 3.29 10.81
N SER A 14 -3.13 3.90 11.04
CA SER A 14 -4.19 3.32 11.89
C SER A 14 -4.73 2.02 11.30
N HIS A 15 -5.14 2.03 10.03
CA HIS A 15 -5.65 0.83 9.36
C HIS A 15 -4.60 -0.28 9.31
N PHE A 16 -3.34 0.07 9.02
CA PHE A 16 -2.25 -0.89 8.99
C PHE A 16 -1.94 -1.50 10.37
N HIS A 17 -2.05 -0.71 11.44
CA HIS A 17 -1.91 -1.21 12.81
C HIS A 17 -2.96 -2.28 13.16
N TYR A 18 -4.21 -2.09 12.73
CA TYR A 18 -5.26 -3.10 12.91
C TYR A 18 -5.06 -4.31 12.01
N PHE A 19 -4.68 -4.10 10.75
CA PHE A 19 -4.37 -5.16 9.80
C PHE A 19 -3.27 -6.08 10.34
N SER A 20 -2.13 -5.52 10.77
CA SER A 20 -0.97 -6.31 11.22
C SER A 20 -1.26 -7.17 12.45
N LYS A 21 -2.12 -6.71 13.37
CA LYS A 21 -2.50 -7.45 14.58
C LYS A 21 -3.27 -8.74 14.31
N GLY A 22 -4.01 -8.83 13.21
CA GLY A 22 -4.82 -10.02 12.92
C GLY A 22 -4.23 -10.93 11.85
N LEU A 23 -3.00 -10.70 11.39
CA LEU A 23 -2.32 -11.59 10.44
C LEU A 23 -2.00 -12.98 11.00
N VAL A 24 -2.00 -13.13 12.33
CA VAL A 24 -1.82 -14.42 13.02
C VAL A 24 -3.17 -15.10 13.34
N ALA A 25 -4.30 -14.52 12.90
CA ALA A 25 -5.63 -15.05 13.22
C ALA A 25 -5.98 -16.29 12.38
N ILE A 26 -6.87 -17.12 12.93
CA ILE A 26 -7.48 -18.23 12.19
C ILE A 26 -8.31 -17.63 11.03
N PRO A 27 -8.15 -18.11 9.78
CA PRO A 27 -8.78 -17.52 8.60
C PRO A 27 -10.29 -17.82 8.49
N LEU A 28 -11.07 -17.28 9.44
CA LEU A 28 -12.53 -17.40 9.50
C LEU A 28 -13.19 -16.05 9.23
N ASN A 29 -13.77 -15.89 8.05
CA ASN A 29 -14.35 -14.63 7.59
C ASN A 29 -15.83 -14.47 7.99
N PHE A 30 -16.08 -14.21 9.28
CA PHE A 30 -17.43 -13.96 9.80
C PHE A 30 -17.46 -12.67 10.63
N PRO A 31 -18.55 -11.89 10.61
CA PRO A 31 -18.68 -10.70 11.46
C PRO A 31 -18.38 -11.04 12.92
N GLY A 32 -17.50 -10.25 13.54
CA GLY A 32 -17.06 -10.46 14.94
C GLY A 32 -15.75 -11.25 15.09
N THR A 33 -15.18 -11.80 14.01
CA THR A 33 -13.83 -12.41 14.07
C THR A 33 -12.72 -11.37 13.83
N GLN A 34 -11.52 -11.66 14.32
CA GLN A 34 -10.33 -10.86 14.02
C GLN A 34 -10.00 -10.87 12.53
N PHE A 35 -10.14 -12.02 11.86
CA PHE A 35 -9.90 -12.13 10.42
C PHE A 35 -10.86 -11.24 9.60
N PHE A 36 -12.14 -11.16 9.98
CA PHE A 36 -13.08 -10.23 9.35
C PHE A 36 -12.63 -8.77 9.51
N ALA A 37 -12.16 -8.37 10.70
CA ALA A 37 -11.64 -7.02 10.91
C ALA A 37 -10.39 -6.73 10.06
N VAL A 38 -9.48 -7.70 9.90
CA VAL A 38 -8.30 -7.59 9.04
C VAL A 38 -8.68 -7.39 7.59
N MET A 39 -9.64 -8.16 7.06
CA MET A 39 -10.11 -8.00 5.67
C MET A 39 -10.71 -6.62 5.41
N ARG A 40 -11.41 -6.04 6.39
CA ARG A 40 -11.94 -4.67 6.26
C ARG A 40 -10.83 -3.61 6.34
N ALA A 41 -9.81 -3.84 7.16
CA ALA A 41 -8.64 -2.97 7.21
C ALA A 41 -7.82 -3.05 5.91
N GLU A 42 -7.63 -4.24 5.35
CA GLU A 42 -6.99 -4.44 4.04
C GLU A 42 -7.76 -3.68 2.95
N GLU A 43 -9.09 -3.84 2.89
CA GLU A 43 -9.94 -3.14 1.92
C GLU A 43 -9.78 -1.61 2.01
N ALA A 44 -9.68 -1.07 3.24
CA ALA A 44 -9.44 0.36 3.46
C ALA A 44 -8.05 0.78 2.96
N ILE A 45 -6.99 0.04 3.32
CA ILE A 45 -5.61 0.31 2.90
C ILE A 45 -5.49 0.27 1.37
N THR A 46 -6.11 -0.72 0.73
CA THR A 46 -6.12 -0.85 -0.74
C THR A 46 -6.74 0.38 -1.40
N ARG A 47 -7.84 0.92 -0.83
CA ARG A 47 -8.49 2.14 -1.35
C ARG A 47 -7.61 3.37 -1.18
N GLU A 48 -6.95 3.52 -0.04
CA GLU A 48 -6.01 4.63 0.23
C GLU A 48 -4.80 4.58 -0.71
N LEU A 49 -4.20 3.39 -0.89
CA LEU A 49 -3.11 3.19 -1.83
C LEU A 49 -3.53 3.44 -3.29
N LEU A 50 -4.75 3.10 -3.68
CA LEU A 50 -5.27 3.40 -5.01
C LEU A 50 -5.32 4.90 -5.28
N VAL A 51 -5.77 5.70 -4.30
CA VAL A 51 -5.78 7.17 -4.40
C VAL A 51 -4.36 7.69 -4.60
N LEU A 52 -3.41 7.20 -3.80
CA LEU A 52 -1.99 7.58 -3.92
C LEU A 52 -1.38 7.22 -5.28
N VAL A 53 -1.64 6.00 -5.78
CA VAL A 53 -1.12 5.54 -7.08
C VAL A 53 -1.65 6.42 -8.21
N ARG A 54 -2.95 6.76 -8.18
CA ARG A 54 -3.55 7.62 -9.20
C ARG A 54 -3.03 9.05 -9.15
N GLN A 55 -2.94 9.61 -7.95
CA GLN A 55 -2.37 10.94 -7.77
C GLN A 55 -0.92 10.98 -8.27
N ARG A 56 -0.11 9.97 -7.91
CA ARG A 56 1.28 9.91 -8.34
C ARG A 56 1.44 9.76 -9.85
N ARG A 57 0.54 9.04 -10.52
CA ARG A 57 0.54 8.99 -11.99
C ARG A 57 0.30 10.36 -12.60
N ILE A 58 -0.69 11.10 -12.10
CA ILE A 58 -0.99 12.47 -12.54
C ILE A 58 0.22 13.38 -12.31
N ASP A 59 0.87 13.29 -11.16
CA ASP A 59 2.05 14.09 -10.85
C ASP A 59 3.20 13.81 -11.81
N LEU A 60 3.40 12.54 -12.21
CA LEU A 60 4.43 12.13 -13.18
C LEU A 60 4.11 12.65 -14.58
N GLU A 61 2.87 12.54 -15.02
CA GLU A 61 2.39 13.07 -16.31
C GLU A 61 2.57 14.60 -16.38
N ASN A 62 2.29 15.30 -15.29
CA ASN A 62 2.45 16.75 -15.17
C ASN A 62 3.88 17.19 -14.84
N LYS A 63 4.85 16.26 -14.73
CA LYS A 63 6.26 16.53 -14.35
C LYS A 63 6.42 17.23 -12.99
N LEU A 64 5.44 17.08 -12.10
CA LEU A 64 5.50 17.51 -10.70
C LEU A 64 6.27 16.50 -9.83
N ALA A 65 6.46 15.30 -10.37
CA ALA A 65 7.11 14.15 -9.77
C ALA A 65 8.27 13.66 -10.64
N SER A 66 9.38 13.24 -10.04
CA SER A 66 10.45 12.53 -10.77
C SER A 66 10.19 11.02 -10.82
N PRO A 67 10.44 10.33 -11.95
CA PRO A 67 10.35 8.87 -12.06
C PRO A 67 11.13 8.09 -10.99
N THR A 68 12.16 8.69 -10.40
CA THR A 68 13.07 8.04 -9.45
C THR A 68 12.96 8.60 -8.02
N GLN A 69 12.02 9.52 -7.75
CA GLN A 69 11.92 10.18 -6.44
C GLN A 69 11.57 9.22 -5.30
N ASP A 70 10.78 8.19 -5.58
CA ASP A 70 10.45 7.13 -4.64
C ASP A 70 10.01 5.86 -5.38
N LEU A 71 9.81 4.79 -4.61
CA LEU A 71 9.48 3.49 -5.16
C LEU A 71 8.15 3.45 -5.91
N MET A 72 7.13 4.19 -5.45
CA MET A 72 5.85 4.24 -6.17
C MET A 72 6.05 4.86 -7.55
N SER A 73 6.88 5.89 -7.64
CA SER A 73 7.24 6.54 -8.91
C SER A 73 8.04 5.60 -9.80
N LEU A 74 8.95 4.82 -9.21
CA LEU A 74 9.74 3.81 -9.91
C LEU A 74 8.84 2.72 -10.53
N LEU A 75 7.88 2.20 -9.77
CA LEU A 75 6.93 1.17 -10.22
C LEU A 75 5.98 1.69 -11.31
N LEU A 76 5.61 2.97 -11.25
CA LEU A 76 4.76 3.60 -12.26
C LEU A 76 5.50 3.94 -13.56
N SER A 77 6.80 4.23 -13.48
CA SER A 77 7.57 4.77 -14.61
C SER A 77 8.41 3.73 -15.35
N ASN A 78 8.62 2.55 -14.76
CA ASN A 78 9.42 1.51 -15.38
C ASN A 78 8.53 0.42 -16.02
N PRO A 79 8.62 0.20 -17.33
CA PRO A 79 8.03 -0.97 -17.94
C PRO A 79 8.78 -2.22 -17.48
N GLY A 80 8.04 -3.31 -17.28
CA GLY A 80 8.63 -4.62 -17.01
C GLY A 80 9.37 -5.19 -18.23
N GLU A 81 9.97 -6.37 -18.07
CA GLU A 81 10.76 -7.04 -19.11
C GLU A 81 9.97 -7.29 -20.40
N ASN A 82 8.65 -7.40 -20.31
CA ASN A 82 7.73 -7.55 -21.43
C ASN A 82 7.36 -6.22 -22.13
N GLY A 83 7.97 -5.11 -21.73
CA GLY A 83 7.68 -3.76 -22.22
C GLY A 83 6.36 -3.15 -21.73
N LYS A 84 5.63 -3.83 -20.83
CA LYS A 84 4.35 -3.34 -20.28
C LYS A 84 4.55 -2.67 -18.92
N PHE A 85 3.81 -1.60 -18.68
CA PHE A 85 3.73 -1.00 -17.36
C PHE A 85 2.97 -1.89 -16.38
N MET A 86 3.38 -1.84 -15.12
CA MET A 86 2.76 -2.61 -14.05
C MET A 86 1.29 -2.16 -13.84
N PRO A 87 0.32 -3.08 -13.77
CA PRO A 87 -1.07 -2.75 -13.44
C PRO A 87 -1.19 -2.10 -12.06
N GLU A 88 -2.17 -1.20 -11.89
CA GLU A 88 -2.42 -0.51 -10.59
C GLU A 88 -2.56 -1.50 -9.44
N ALA A 89 -3.29 -2.59 -9.64
CA ALA A 89 -3.50 -3.61 -8.62
C ALA A 89 -2.19 -4.27 -8.16
N GLU A 90 -1.26 -4.51 -9.08
CA GLU A 90 0.05 -5.10 -8.76
C GLU A 90 0.94 -4.08 -8.04
N ILE A 91 0.90 -2.81 -8.43
CA ILE A 91 1.59 -1.72 -7.71
C ILE A 91 1.06 -1.66 -6.27
N ILE A 92 -0.26 -1.64 -6.07
CA ILE A 92 -0.88 -1.59 -4.74
C ILE A 92 -0.47 -2.81 -3.90
N ASN A 93 -0.47 -4.01 -4.48
CA ASN A 93 -0.03 -5.22 -3.79
C ASN A 93 1.44 -5.14 -3.37
N ASN A 94 2.32 -4.63 -4.24
CA ASN A 94 3.72 -4.40 -3.91
C ASN A 94 3.87 -3.37 -2.78
N MET A 95 3.10 -2.29 -2.80
CA MET A 95 3.11 -1.28 -1.72
C MET A 95 2.62 -1.88 -0.39
N LEU A 96 1.55 -2.67 -0.40
CA LEU A 96 1.04 -3.36 0.78
C LEU A 96 2.06 -4.36 1.34
N GLY A 97 2.69 -5.15 0.48
CA GLY A 97 3.75 -6.09 0.86
C GLY A 97 4.96 -5.41 1.49
N LEU A 98 5.33 -4.21 1.01
CA LEU A 98 6.42 -3.42 1.58
C LEU A 98 6.05 -2.76 2.91
N LEU A 99 4.82 -2.29 3.06
CA LEU A 99 4.30 -1.84 4.35
C LEU A 99 4.37 -2.98 5.37
N TYR A 100 3.98 -4.19 4.96
CA TYR A 100 4.13 -5.38 5.78
C TYR A 100 5.58 -5.67 6.15
N ALA A 101 6.47 -5.79 5.17
CA ALA A 101 7.88 -6.09 5.39
C ALA A 101 8.55 -5.07 6.33
N GLY A 102 8.28 -3.77 6.15
CA GLY A 102 8.84 -2.71 7.00
C GLY A 102 8.38 -2.78 8.46
N THR A 103 7.17 -3.28 8.71
CA THR A 103 6.66 -3.44 10.09
C THR A 103 7.10 -4.74 10.76
N THR A 104 7.21 -5.85 10.02
CA THR A 104 7.64 -7.14 10.58
C THR A 104 9.15 -7.18 10.85
N LEU A 105 9.98 -6.55 10.02
CA LEU A 105 11.45 -6.56 10.17
C LEU A 105 11.97 -5.73 11.36
N LEU A 106 11.15 -4.84 11.95
CA LEU A 106 11.52 -4.05 13.13
C LEU A 106 11.13 -4.71 14.46
N VAL A 107 10.57 -5.92 14.44
CA VAL A 107 10.02 -6.62 15.62
C VAL A 107 10.59 -8.04 15.77
N LEU A 108 11.77 -8.32 15.20
CA LEU A 108 12.52 -9.53 15.55
C LEU A 108 13.50 -9.23 16.69
N PRO A 109 13.46 -9.95 17.82
CA PRO A 109 14.50 -9.91 18.84
C PRO A 109 15.83 -10.53 18.37
#